data_AF-A0A521WTN5-F1
#
_entry.id   AF-A0A521WTN5-F1
#
_cell.length_a   1.000
_cell.length_b   1.000
_cell.length_c   1.000
_cell.angle_alpha   90.00
_cell.angle_beta   90.00
_cell.angle_gamma   90.00
#
_symmetry.space_group_name_H-M   'P 1'
#
loop_
_entity.id
_entity.type
_entity.pdbx_description
1 polymer ?
#
loop_
_entity_poly.entity_id
_entity_poly.type
_entity_poly.pdbx_seq_one_letter_code
_entity_poly.pdbx_strand_id
1 'polypeptide(L)'
;MEHGQAMIAPRDSSIARAIETVRRRRVFRDVFEITLVALAFLFYFIVRGSVVDRHAEALRNANRIIDIERALGIFWEPRLQEVVLNRRPLVDLFNFIYFWLDFPLIVFVGLALYFFRQHQYTVARDAILLSGAIALIIYNLFPVMPPRLMPTGEFVGTIEKYNQLSYQAQSMKAFVNPYAAVPSLHFGWAMIIGGSIVFATKNPLLRAFGVLLPWAQMAAIVFTANHFIADAFAGLIVCLAGIVLAAAMQRWVYPAVAAFAERRWGVRPAASST
;
A
#
# COMPACT_ATOMS: atom_id res chain seq x y z
N MET A 1 -69.27 14.55 28.61
CA MET A 1 -68.57 14.20 27.36
C MET A 1 -67.51 15.27 27.13
N GLU A 2 -66.23 14.92 27.21
CA GLU A 2 -65.21 15.52 26.34
C GLU A 2 -63.95 14.67 26.38
N HIS A 3 -63.44 14.39 25.19
CA HIS A 3 -62.50 13.33 24.86
C HIS A 3 -61.06 13.66 25.28
N GLY A 4 -60.38 12.67 25.86
CA GLY A 4 -58.93 12.69 26.00
C GLY A 4 -58.25 12.71 24.63
N GLN A 5 -57.54 13.79 24.35
CA GLN A 5 -56.59 13.85 23.24
C GLN A 5 -55.35 13.03 23.63
N ALA A 6 -55.27 11.81 23.10
CA ALA A 6 -54.02 11.07 23.07
C ALA A 6 -53.02 11.83 22.19
N MET A 7 -51.99 12.42 22.81
CA MET A 7 -50.81 12.92 22.11
C MET A 7 -50.15 11.76 21.36
N ILE A 8 -50.41 11.66 20.07
CA ILE A 8 -49.66 10.79 19.17
C ILE A 8 -48.32 11.48 18.92
N ALA A 9 -47.26 11.03 19.60
CA ALA A 9 -45.90 11.47 19.33
C ALA A 9 -45.54 11.19 17.85
N PRO A 10 -44.89 12.11 17.13
CA PRO A 10 -44.64 11.94 15.70
C PRO A 10 -43.61 10.83 15.47
N ARG A 11 -44.10 9.72 14.91
CA ARG A 11 -43.36 8.50 14.56
C ARG A 11 -42.23 8.73 13.55
N ASP A 12 -42.25 9.87 12.84
CA ASP A 12 -41.26 10.26 11.82
C ASP A 12 -39.96 10.85 12.40
N SER A 13 -40.01 11.43 13.60
CA SER A 13 -38.86 12.12 14.20
C SER A 13 -37.72 11.17 14.59
N SER A 14 -38.00 9.90 14.85
CA SER A 14 -37.02 8.90 15.26
C SER A 14 -36.25 8.36 14.05
N ILE A 15 -36.94 8.12 12.93
CA ILE A 15 -36.35 7.65 11.67
C ILE A 15 -35.48 8.76 11.07
N ALA A 16 -35.97 10.00 11.04
CA ALA A 16 -35.19 11.15 10.57
C ALA A 16 -33.91 11.35 11.40
N ARG A 17 -34.00 11.28 12.74
CA ARG A 17 -32.84 11.34 13.63
C ARG A 17 -31.87 10.17 13.44
N ALA A 18 -32.38 8.96 13.18
CA ALA A 18 -31.56 7.80 12.90
C ALA A 18 -30.80 7.96 11.56
N ILE A 19 -31.48 8.41 10.51
CA ILE A 19 -30.88 8.69 9.19
C ILE A 19 -29.84 9.81 9.29
N GLU A 20 -30.14 10.91 10.00
CA GLU A 20 -29.22 12.02 10.25
C GLU A 20 -27.96 11.54 11.00
N THR A 21 -28.16 10.70 12.01
CA THR A 21 -27.06 10.13 12.81
C THR A 21 -26.18 9.20 11.97
N VAL A 22 -26.77 8.33 11.15
CA VAL A 22 -26.04 7.44 10.24
C VAL A 22 -25.28 8.24 9.18
N ARG A 23 -25.91 9.26 8.59
CA ARG A 23 -25.30 10.16 7.61
C ARG A 23 -24.13 10.93 8.21
N ARG A 24 -24.30 11.53 9.39
CA ARG A 24 -23.25 12.28 10.12
C ARG A 24 -22.08 11.38 10.52
N ARG A 25 -22.34 10.13 10.91
CA ARG A 25 -21.32 9.10 11.19
C ARG A 25 -20.51 8.72 9.95
N ARG A 26 -21.19 8.54 8.81
CA ARG A 26 -20.53 8.24 7.53
C ARG A 26 -19.63 9.39 7.09
N VAL A 27 -20.16 10.62 7.13
CA VAL A 27 -19.40 11.84 6.79
C VAL A 27 -18.16 12.00 7.68
N PHE A 28 -18.26 11.76 8.99
CA PHE A 28 -17.09 11.89 9.88
C PHE A 28 -16.00 10.85 9.57
N ARG A 29 -16.39 9.60 9.30
CA ARG A 29 -15.45 8.55 8.87
C ARG A 29 -14.81 8.91 7.53
N ASP A 30 -15.61 9.32 6.57
CA ASP A 30 -15.14 9.62 5.22
C ASP A 30 -14.19 10.85 5.24
N VAL A 31 -14.49 11.88 6.04
CA VAL A 31 -13.59 13.04 6.26
C VAL A 31 -12.30 12.62 6.95
N PHE A 32 -12.36 11.75 7.96
CA PHE A 32 -11.16 11.24 8.63
C PHE A 32 -10.29 10.43 7.65
N GLU A 33 -10.89 9.56 6.85
CA GLU A 33 -10.19 8.76 5.83
C GLU A 33 -9.54 9.66 4.77
N ILE A 34 -10.27 10.65 4.25
CA ILE A 34 -9.73 11.63 3.31
C ILE A 34 -8.59 12.42 3.93
N THR A 35 -8.73 12.87 5.18
CA THR A 35 -7.69 13.63 5.89
C THR A 35 -6.45 12.80 6.12
N LEU A 36 -6.61 11.54 6.51
CA LEU A 36 -5.51 10.60 6.72
C LEU A 36 -4.73 10.36 5.42
N VAL A 37 -5.44 10.10 4.32
CA VAL A 37 -4.84 9.93 2.99
C VAL A 37 -4.15 11.21 2.55
N ALA A 38 -4.79 12.37 2.70
CA ALA A 38 -4.22 13.66 2.34
C ALA A 38 -2.93 13.98 3.12
N LEU A 39 -2.91 13.70 4.43
CA LEU A 39 -1.71 13.86 5.26
C LEU A 39 -0.61 12.89 4.85
N ALA A 40 -0.93 11.63 4.56
CA ALA A 40 0.04 10.66 4.06
C ALA A 40 0.67 11.14 2.72
N PHE A 41 -0.16 11.67 1.81
CA PHE A 41 0.30 12.29 0.57
C PHE A 41 1.18 13.52 0.83
N LEU A 42 0.83 14.38 1.78
CA LEU A 42 1.64 15.54 2.12
C LEU A 42 3.03 15.15 2.66
N PHE A 43 3.09 14.20 3.60
CA PHE A 43 4.36 13.69 4.14
C PHE A 43 5.21 13.02 3.05
N TYR A 44 4.57 12.29 2.13
CA TYR A 44 5.24 11.74 0.95
C TYR A 44 5.97 12.82 0.14
N PHE A 45 5.28 13.93 -0.18
CA PHE A 45 5.87 15.01 -0.96
C PHE A 45 7.00 15.74 -0.22
N ILE A 46 6.90 15.89 1.10
CA ILE A 46 7.96 16.51 1.92
C ILE A 46 9.24 15.66 1.88
N VAL A 47 9.12 14.34 2.14
CA VAL A 47 10.26 13.42 2.11
C VAL A 47 10.87 13.32 0.71
N ARG A 48 10.02 13.35 -0.34
CA ARG A 48 10.50 13.37 -1.72
C ARG A 48 11.38 14.60 -1.98
N GLY A 49 10.95 15.78 -1.52
CA GLY A 49 11.70 17.02 -1.72
C GLY A 49 13.13 17.00 -1.16
N SER A 50 13.41 16.22 -0.11
CA SER A 50 14.71 16.16 0.56
C SER A 50 15.69 15.12 0.00
N VAL A 51 15.25 14.18 -0.84
CA VAL A 51 16.06 13.01 -1.24
C VAL A 51 16.57 13.06 -2.69
N VAL A 52 15.97 13.90 -3.55
CA VAL A 52 16.22 13.90 -5.00
C VAL A 52 17.69 14.23 -5.39
N ASP A 53 18.47 14.87 -4.52
CA ASP A 53 19.86 15.29 -4.82
C ASP A 53 20.97 14.36 -4.27
N ARG A 54 20.65 13.14 -3.81
CA ARG A 54 21.61 12.24 -3.13
C ARG A 54 22.19 11.12 -4.00
N HIS A 55 22.47 11.40 -5.27
CA HIS A 55 22.92 10.40 -6.26
C HIS A 55 24.13 9.56 -5.79
N ALA A 56 25.21 10.20 -5.35
CA ALA A 56 26.44 9.50 -4.97
C ALA A 56 26.26 8.59 -3.75
N GLU A 57 25.38 8.97 -2.83
CA GLU A 57 25.05 8.15 -1.66
C GLU A 57 24.16 6.97 -2.04
N ALA A 58 23.15 7.21 -2.87
CA ALA A 58 22.26 6.17 -3.38
C ALA A 58 23.01 5.06 -4.12
N LEU A 59 24.01 5.43 -4.92
CA LEU A 59 24.89 4.47 -5.61
C LEU A 59 25.75 3.66 -4.63
N ARG A 60 26.34 4.31 -3.60
CA ARG A 60 27.13 3.59 -2.59
C ARG A 60 26.28 2.58 -1.81
N ASN A 61 25.06 2.95 -1.44
CA ASN A 61 24.14 2.06 -0.74
C ASN A 61 23.70 0.89 -1.63
N ALA A 62 23.44 1.13 -2.93
CA ALA A 62 23.15 0.07 -3.88
C ALA A 62 24.32 -0.93 -4.01
N ASN A 63 25.56 -0.45 -4.12
CA ASN A 63 26.74 -1.33 -4.14
C ASN A 63 26.86 -2.17 -2.86
N ARG A 64 26.57 -1.60 -1.68
CA ARG A 64 26.54 -2.36 -0.43
C ARG A 64 25.51 -3.49 -0.44
N ILE A 65 24.33 -3.26 -1.01
CA ILE A 65 23.30 -4.30 -1.17
C ILE A 65 23.82 -5.41 -2.08
N ILE A 66 24.41 -5.06 -3.22
CA ILE A 66 25.00 -6.02 -4.15
C ILE A 66 26.08 -6.87 -3.46
N ASP A 67 26.96 -6.25 -2.67
CA ASP A 67 28.00 -6.97 -1.93
C ASP A 67 27.40 -7.95 -0.91
N ILE A 68 26.33 -7.56 -0.21
CA ILE A 68 25.59 -8.42 0.72
C ILE A 68 24.93 -9.58 -0.03
N GLU A 69 24.25 -9.31 -1.14
CA GLU A 69 23.59 -10.35 -1.94
C GLU A 69 24.58 -11.34 -2.56
N ARG A 70 25.75 -10.85 -2.98
CA ARG A 70 26.86 -11.69 -3.45
C ARG A 70 27.41 -12.55 -2.32
N ALA A 71 27.60 -11.99 -1.12
CA ALA A 71 28.05 -12.74 0.06
C ALA A 71 27.05 -13.82 0.49
N LEU A 72 25.75 -13.56 0.32
CA LEU A 72 24.67 -14.51 0.60
C LEU A 72 24.41 -15.51 -0.56
N GLY A 73 25.03 -15.30 -1.72
CA GLY A 73 24.85 -16.15 -2.91
C GLY A 73 23.50 -15.97 -3.61
N ILE A 74 22.77 -14.90 -3.33
CA ILE A 74 21.42 -14.61 -3.87
C ILE A 74 21.42 -13.54 -4.96
N PHE A 75 22.58 -13.00 -5.34
CA PHE A 75 22.73 -12.01 -6.41
C PHE A 75 22.47 -12.64 -7.80
N TRP A 76 21.19 -12.82 -8.12
CA TRP A 76 20.70 -13.49 -9.34
C TRP A 76 20.03 -12.53 -10.31
N GLU A 77 19.81 -11.28 -9.90
CA GLU A 77 19.07 -10.25 -10.63
C GLU A 77 19.59 -10.04 -12.06
N PRO A 78 20.91 -9.91 -12.32
CA PRO A 78 21.40 -9.76 -13.70
C PRO A 78 21.02 -10.95 -14.59
N ARG A 79 21.21 -12.17 -14.09
CA ARG A 79 20.89 -13.41 -14.83
C ARG A 79 19.39 -13.55 -15.07
N LEU A 80 18.58 -13.21 -14.08
CA LEU A 80 17.13 -13.20 -14.19
C LEU A 80 16.66 -12.19 -15.23
N GLN A 81 17.30 -11.01 -15.28
CA GLN A 81 16.97 -9.98 -16.25
C GLN A 81 17.27 -10.41 -17.70
N GLU A 82 18.40 -11.10 -17.94
CA GLU A 82 18.77 -11.62 -19.26
C GLU A 82 17.70 -12.52 -19.89
N VAL A 83 16.96 -13.28 -19.08
CA VAL A 83 15.85 -14.15 -19.53
C VAL A 83 14.77 -13.35 -20.26
N VAL A 84 14.54 -12.11 -19.85
CA VAL A 84 13.45 -11.25 -20.32
C VAL A 84 13.92 -10.27 -21.40
N LEU A 85 15.18 -9.84 -21.36
CA LEU A 85 15.75 -8.80 -22.22
C LEU A 85 15.59 -9.03 -23.73
N ASN A 86 15.56 -10.29 -24.17
CA ASN A 86 15.43 -10.67 -25.58
C ASN A 86 14.01 -11.11 -25.98
N ARG A 87 13.03 -10.97 -25.07
CA ARG A 87 11.66 -11.50 -25.26
C ARG A 87 10.63 -10.42 -24.98
N ARG A 88 10.30 -9.62 -26.00
CA ARG A 88 9.31 -8.52 -25.91
C ARG A 88 8.01 -8.90 -25.18
N PRO A 89 7.35 -10.05 -25.47
CA PRO A 89 6.13 -10.40 -24.76
C PRO A 89 6.30 -10.57 -23.25
N LEU A 90 7.48 -11.04 -22.79
CA LEU A 90 7.77 -11.16 -21.35
C LEU A 90 8.02 -9.79 -20.72
N VAL A 91 8.71 -8.89 -21.43
CA VAL A 91 8.92 -7.51 -20.99
C VAL A 91 7.57 -6.82 -20.78
N ASP A 92 6.68 -6.94 -21.76
CA ASP A 92 5.34 -6.33 -21.70
C ASP A 92 4.50 -6.91 -20.57
N LEU A 93 4.56 -8.24 -20.38
CA LEU A 93 3.89 -8.92 -19.27
C LEU A 93 4.37 -8.43 -17.90
N PHE A 94 5.68 -8.38 -17.66
CA PHE A 94 6.20 -7.95 -16.36
C PHE A 94 5.99 -6.46 -16.10
N ASN A 95 6.03 -5.61 -17.13
CA ASN A 95 5.63 -4.21 -17.00
C ASN A 95 4.13 -4.06 -16.70
N PHE A 96 3.29 -4.89 -17.33
CA PHE A 96 1.86 -4.93 -17.05
C PHE A 96 1.61 -5.34 -15.59
N ILE A 97 2.23 -6.41 -15.12
CA ILE A 97 2.10 -6.86 -13.72
C ILE A 97 2.59 -5.76 -12.77
N TYR A 98 3.80 -5.23 -13.02
CA TYR A 98 4.39 -4.18 -12.21
C TYR A 98 3.45 -2.99 -12.00
N PHE A 99 2.81 -2.52 -13.07
CA PHE A 99 1.94 -1.35 -13.01
C PHE A 99 0.52 -1.69 -12.53
N TRP A 100 -0.14 -2.68 -13.15
CA TRP A 100 -1.56 -2.93 -12.94
C TRP A 100 -1.88 -3.73 -11.69
N LEU A 101 -0.98 -4.62 -11.26
CA LEU A 101 -1.16 -5.43 -10.06
C LEU A 101 -0.65 -4.72 -8.79
N ASP A 102 -0.29 -3.43 -8.90
CA ASP A 102 0.09 -2.56 -7.79
C ASP A 102 -1.02 -1.56 -7.44
N PHE A 103 -0.78 -0.25 -7.57
CA PHE A 103 -1.74 0.82 -7.25
C PHE A 103 -3.16 0.59 -7.79
N PRO A 104 -3.38 0.27 -9.08
CA PRO A 104 -4.73 0.05 -9.60
C PRO A 104 -5.45 -1.12 -8.89
N LEU A 105 -4.73 -2.22 -8.64
CA LEU A 105 -5.29 -3.36 -7.93
C LEU A 105 -5.55 -3.06 -6.45
N ILE A 106 -4.65 -2.32 -5.79
CA ILE A 106 -4.84 -1.84 -4.41
C ILE A 106 -6.13 -1.02 -4.30
N VAL A 107 -6.35 -0.09 -5.23
CA VAL A 107 -7.58 0.73 -5.27
C VAL A 107 -8.80 -0.15 -5.51
N PHE A 108 -8.76 -1.05 -6.49
CA PHE A 108 -9.88 -1.94 -6.80
C PHE A 108 -10.26 -2.84 -5.63
N VAL A 109 -9.28 -3.55 -5.04
CA VAL A 109 -9.51 -4.42 -3.89
C VAL A 109 -9.89 -3.60 -2.66
N GLY A 110 -9.28 -2.44 -2.45
CA GLY A 110 -9.63 -1.52 -1.38
C GLY A 110 -11.09 -1.09 -1.44
N LEU A 111 -11.58 -0.68 -2.62
CA LEU A 111 -12.99 -0.34 -2.83
C LEU A 111 -13.91 -1.55 -2.61
N ALA A 112 -13.54 -2.73 -3.12
CA ALA A 112 -14.32 -3.94 -2.88
C ALA A 112 -14.41 -4.28 -1.39
N LEU A 113 -13.30 -4.22 -0.66
CA LEU A 113 -13.29 -4.44 0.79
C LEU A 113 -14.08 -3.36 1.53
N TYR A 114 -13.99 -2.10 1.09
CA TYR A 114 -14.75 -1.00 1.70
C TYR A 114 -16.27 -1.24 1.63
N PHE A 115 -16.77 -1.69 0.47
CA PHE A 115 -18.20 -1.95 0.29
C PHE A 115 -18.68 -3.27 0.86
N PHE A 116 -17.86 -4.32 0.82
CA PHE A 116 -18.29 -5.68 1.15
C PHE A 116 -17.71 -6.25 2.44
N ARG A 117 -16.60 -5.70 2.96
CA ARG A 117 -15.81 -6.25 4.07
C ARG A 117 -15.13 -5.14 4.91
N GLN A 118 -15.93 -4.27 5.53
CA GLN A 118 -15.43 -3.06 6.20
C GLN A 118 -14.33 -3.30 7.25
N HIS A 119 -14.39 -4.39 8.03
CA HIS A 119 -13.35 -4.71 9.00
C HIS A 119 -12.01 -5.01 8.30
N GLN A 120 -12.03 -5.83 7.25
CA GLN A 120 -10.84 -6.20 6.47
C GLN A 120 -10.26 -4.98 5.75
N TYR A 121 -11.12 -4.09 5.22
CA TYR A 121 -10.70 -2.82 4.65
C TYR A 121 -9.89 -1.98 5.65
N THR A 122 -10.42 -1.80 6.87
CA THR A 122 -9.74 -0.97 7.89
C THR A 122 -8.36 -1.51 8.22
N VAL A 123 -8.23 -2.83 8.41
CA VAL A 123 -6.93 -3.48 8.71
C VAL A 123 -5.96 -3.33 7.54
N ALA A 124 -6.40 -3.60 6.31
CA ALA A 124 -5.56 -3.49 5.11
C ALA A 124 -5.11 -2.03 4.88
N ARG A 125 -6.03 -1.07 5.01
CA ARG A 125 -5.76 0.37 4.91
C ARG A 125 -4.70 0.80 5.92
N ASP A 126 -4.88 0.44 7.19
CA ASP A 126 -3.94 0.83 8.25
C ASP A 126 -2.57 0.19 8.02
N ALA A 127 -2.52 -1.09 7.62
CA ALA A 127 -1.27 -1.77 7.32
C ALA A 127 -0.51 -1.12 6.15
N ILE A 128 -1.20 -0.75 5.06
CA ILE A 128 -0.62 -0.06 3.90
C ILE A 128 -0.10 1.32 4.31
N LEU A 129 -0.88 2.11 5.05
CA LEU A 129 -0.48 3.45 5.47
C LEU A 129 0.69 3.44 6.46
N LEU A 130 0.69 2.54 7.43
CA LEU A 130 1.75 2.41 8.43
C LEU A 130 3.05 1.90 7.80
N SER A 131 2.96 0.88 6.94
CA SER A 131 4.13 0.39 6.19
C SER A 131 4.68 1.45 5.24
N GLY A 132 3.82 2.21 4.56
CA GLY A 132 4.21 3.34 3.73
C GLY A 132 4.91 4.44 4.53
N ALA A 133 4.41 4.78 5.73
CA ALA A 133 5.05 5.75 6.62
C ALA A 133 6.45 5.29 7.08
N ILE A 134 6.60 4.02 7.46
CA ILE A 134 7.90 3.43 7.81
C ILE A 134 8.84 3.46 6.60
N ALA A 135 8.35 3.08 5.42
CA ALA A 135 9.13 3.10 4.20
C ALA A 135 9.61 4.52 3.85
N LEU A 136 8.78 5.55 4.04
CA LEU A 136 9.20 6.95 3.83
C LEU A 136 10.36 7.36 4.74
N ILE A 137 10.34 6.94 6.01
CA ILE A 137 11.46 7.18 6.92
C ILE A 137 12.72 6.49 6.39
N ILE A 138 12.61 5.24 5.93
CA ILE A 138 13.74 4.48 5.38
C ILE A 138 14.26 5.12 4.09
N TYR A 139 13.39 5.53 3.16
CA TYR A 139 13.79 6.21 1.91
C TYR A 139 14.58 7.49 2.18
N ASN A 140 14.26 8.20 3.27
CA ASN A 140 15.00 9.39 3.67
C ASN A 140 16.35 9.07 4.32
N LEU A 141 16.42 8.03 5.16
CA LEU A 141 17.64 7.68 5.91
C LEU A 141 18.62 6.85 5.07
N PHE A 142 18.12 6.05 4.13
CA PHE A 142 18.87 5.10 3.34
C PHE A 142 18.41 5.15 1.88
N PRO A 143 18.76 6.23 1.13
CA PRO A 143 18.45 6.30 -0.29
C PRO A 143 19.24 5.21 -1.03
N VAL A 144 18.61 4.54 -1.98
CA VAL A 144 19.20 3.42 -2.75
C VAL A 144 18.86 3.60 -4.22
N MET A 145 19.90 3.49 -5.05
CA MET A 145 19.74 3.51 -6.50
C MET A 145 19.16 2.16 -6.97
N PRO A 146 18.04 2.15 -7.73
CA PRO A 146 17.48 0.92 -8.26
C PRO A 146 18.39 0.32 -9.36
N PRO A 147 18.35 -1.00 -9.59
CA PRO A 147 19.25 -1.67 -10.54
C PRO A 147 19.25 -1.06 -11.94
N ARG A 148 18.07 -0.64 -12.46
CA ARG A 148 17.91 -0.01 -13.78
C ARG A 148 18.69 1.31 -13.96
N LEU A 149 19.09 1.98 -12.87
CA LEU A 149 19.84 3.24 -12.90
C LEU A 149 21.34 3.05 -12.62
N MET A 150 21.79 1.81 -12.35
CA MET A 150 23.19 1.52 -12.02
C MET A 150 24.11 1.71 -13.24
N PRO A 151 25.26 2.40 -13.09
CA PRO A 151 26.18 2.69 -14.19
C PRO A 151 27.07 1.51 -14.60
N THR A 152 26.99 0.38 -13.89
CA THR A 152 27.94 -0.74 -14.00
C THR A 152 27.77 -1.60 -15.26
N GLY A 153 26.72 -1.37 -16.06
CA GLY A 153 26.45 -2.16 -17.27
C GLY A 153 25.96 -3.59 -17.01
N GLU A 154 25.88 -4.01 -15.73
CA GLU A 154 25.34 -5.31 -15.31
C GLU A 154 23.80 -5.37 -15.38
N PHE A 155 23.13 -4.22 -15.54
CA PHE A 155 21.68 -4.10 -15.66
C PHE A 155 21.31 -3.24 -16.87
N VAL A 156 20.25 -3.63 -17.59
CA VAL A 156 19.72 -2.86 -18.71
C VAL A 156 18.37 -2.28 -18.34
N GLY A 157 18.18 -0.96 -18.40
CA GLY A 157 16.87 -0.33 -18.16
C GLY A 157 15.83 -0.72 -19.22
N THR A 158 15.10 -1.81 -19.01
CA THR A 158 14.11 -2.34 -19.99
C THR A 158 12.91 -1.43 -20.17
N ILE A 159 12.50 -0.73 -19.11
CA ILE A 159 11.39 0.23 -19.11
C ILE A 159 11.70 1.42 -20.03
N GLU A 160 12.92 1.95 -19.97
CA GLU A 160 13.37 3.06 -20.80
C GLU A 160 13.53 2.65 -22.28
N LYS A 161 13.91 1.40 -22.53
CA LYS A 161 14.17 0.88 -23.88
C LYS A 161 12.94 0.35 -24.63
N TYR A 162 11.93 -0.16 -23.93
CA TYR A 162 10.86 -0.94 -24.58
C TYR A 162 9.41 -0.54 -24.25
N ASN A 163 9.14 0.23 -23.19
CA ASN A 163 7.76 0.63 -22.86
C ASN A 163 7.67 2.08 -22.36
N GLN A 164 7.66 3.01 -23.32
CA GLN A 164 7.63 4.45 -23.06
C GLN A 164 6.34 4.93 -22.37
N LEU A 165 5.21 4.22 -22.50
CA LEU A 165 3.94 4.57 -21.86
C LEU A 165 3.94 4.23 -20.36
N SER A 166 4.42 3.03 -19.99
CA SER A 166 4.62 2.66 -18.59
C SER A 166 5.73 3.49 -17.95
N TYR A 167 6.81 3.79 -18.70
CA TYR A 167 7.82 4.75 -18.27
C TYR A 167 7.20 6.12 -18.04
N GLN A 168 6.43 6.70 -18.97
CA GLN A 168 5.83 8.04 -18.79
C GLN A 168 4.81 8.13 -17.66
N ALA A 169 4.02 7.08 -17.43
CA ALA A 169 3.07 7.02 -16.30
C ALA A 169 3.79 6.86 -14.96
N GLN A 170 4.85 6.03 -14.90
CA GLN A 170 5.70 5.85 -13.72
C GLN A 170 6.66 7.05 -13.51
N SER A 171 7.08 7.68 -14.59
CA SER A 171 7.94 8.86 -14.67
C SER A 171 7.12 10.13 -14.77
N MET A 172 5.90 10.17 -14.23
CA MET A 172 5.34 11.44 -13.80
C MET A 172 6.33 11.98 -12.75
N LYS A 173 7.37 12.69 -13.21
CA LYS A 173 8.57 13.09 -12.46
C LYS A 173 8.21 13.86 -11.17
N ALA A 174 6.98 14.38 -11.12
CA ALA A 174 6.41 15.02 -9.95
C ALA A 174 6.04 14.04 -8.81
N PHE A 175 5.73 12.77 -9.08
CA PHE A 175 5.09 11.85 -8.13
C PHE A 175 5.95 10.67 -7.66
N VAL A 176 7.15 10.43 -8.19
CA VAL A 176 7.98 9.25 -7.82
C VAL A 176 9.41 9.67 -7.42
N ASN A 177 9.89 9.22 -6.25
CA ASN A 177 11.29 9.38 -5.82
C ASN A 177 12.18 8.32 -6.52
N PRO A 178 13.16 8.71 -7.35
CA PRO A 178 13.95 7.77 -8.14
C PRO A 178 14.90 6.91 -7.29
N TYR A 179 15.23 7.31 -6.05
CA TYR A 179 16.15 6.60 -5.15
C TYR A 179 15.46 5.88 -3.99
N ALA A 180 14.15 5.64 -4.11
CA ALA A 180 13.35 4.94 -3.11
C ALA A 180 13.23 3.43 -3.41
N ALA A 181 14.36 2.75 -3.62
CA ALA A 181 14.35 1.31 -3.91
C ALA A 181 14.10 0.45 -2.65
N VAL A 182 14.73 0.77 -1.51
CA VAL A 182 14.57 0.02 -0.25
C VAL A 182 13.69 0.78 0.73
N PRO A 183 12.60 0.19 1.25
CA PRO A 183 12.08 -1.15 0.98
C PRO A 183 11.17 -1.22 -0.27
N SER A 184 11.00 -2.40 -0.86
CA SER A 184 10.05 -2.61 -1.96
C SER A 184 8.61 -2.71 -1.46
N LEU A 185 7.87 -1.60 -1.56
CA LEU A 185 6.44 -1.57 -1.23
C LEU A 185 5.58 -2.34 -2.22
N HIS A 186 6.02 -2.50 -3.48
CA HIS A 186 5.31 -3.32 -4.46
C HIS A 186 5.11 -4.75 -3.96
N PHE A 187 6.21 -5.41 -3.56
CA PHE A 187 6.15 -6.77 -3.03
C PHE A 187 5.35 -6.82 -1.71
N GLY A 188 5.63 -5.88 -0.80
CA GLY A 188 5.01 -5.86 0.51
C GLY A 188 3.50 -5.58 0.49
N TRP A 189 3.04 -4.63 -0.31
CA TRP A 189 1.62 -4.33 -0.50
C TRP A 189 0.90 -5.41 -1.30
N ALA A 190 1.56 -6.03 -2.29
CA ALA A 190 1.03 -7.22 -2.96
C ALA A 190 0.77 -8.37 -1.97
N MET A 191 1.61 -8.52 -0.93
CA MET A 191 1.36 -9.48 0.16
C MET A 191 0.14 -9.08 1.00
N ILE A 192 0.01 -7.81 1.40
CA ILE A 192 -1.15 -7.33 2.19
C ILE A 192 -2.46 -7.52 1.39
N ILE A 193 -2.47 -7.11 0.12
CA ILE A 193 -3.64 -7.24 -0.76
C ILE A 193 -3.94 -8.71 -1.06
N GLY A 194 -2.92 -9.49 -1.39
CA GLY A 194 -3.05 -10.92 -1.66
C GLY A 194 -3.65 -11.67 -0.47
N GLY A 195 -3.12 -11.41 0.73
CA GLY A 195 -3.69 -11.91 1.98
C GLY A 195 -5.13 -11.45 2.21
N SER A 196 -5.42 -10.17 1.97
CA SER A 196 -6.77 -9.62 2.11
C SER A 196 -7.77 -10.33 1.19
N ILE A 197 -7.40 -10.61 -0.07
CA ILE A 197 -8.24 -11.40 -0.99
C ILE A 197 -8.47 -12.80 -0.44
N VAL A 198 -7.40 -13.48 0.01
CA VAL A 198 -7.47 -14.85 0.55
C VAL A 198 -8.44 -14.92 1.73
N PHE A 199 -8.40 -13.96 2.65
CA PHE A 199 -9.29 -13.94 3.82
C PHE A 199 -10.69 -13.38 3.53
N ALA A 200 -10.90 -12.65 2.44
CA ALA A 200 -12.20 -12.09 2.07
C ALA A 200 -13.17 -13.10 1.41
N THR A 201 -12.63 -14.18 0.83
CA THR A 201 -13.40 -15.10 -0.02
C THR A 201 -13.11 -16.58 0.24
N LYS A 202 -14.11 -17.43 -0.07
CA LYS A 202 -13.99 -18.90 -0.09
C LYS A 202 -13.69 -19.45 -1.49
N ASN A 203 -13.75 -18.62 -2.53
CA ASN A 203 -13.51 -19.07 -3.90
C ASN A 203 -12.03 -19.49 -4.09
N PRO A 204 -11.74 -20.75 -4.50
CA PRO A 204 -10.38 -21.24 -4.59
C PRO A 204 -9.53 -20.50 -5.64
N LEU A 205 -10.13 -20.03 -6.74
CA LEU A 205 -9.41 -19.29 -7.79
C LEU A 205 -8.94 -17.93 -7.29
N LEU A 206 -9.81 -17.20 -6.57
CA LEU A 206 -9.44 -15.91 -5.98
C LEU A 206 -8.39 -16.06 -4.87
N ARG A 207 -8.46 -17.15 -4.10
CA ARG A 207 -7.43 -17.46 -3.10
C ARG A 207 -6.09 -17.79 -3.76
N ALA A 208 -6.10 -18.59 -4.83
CA ALA A 208 -4.89 -18.87 -5.61
C ALA A 208 -4.30 -17.58 -6.19
N PHE A 209 -5.13 -16.71 -6.77
CA PHE A 209 -4.70 -15.38 -7.23
C PHE A 209 -4.04 -14.57 -6.11
N GLY A 210 -4.69 -14.48 -4.93
CA GLY A 210 -4.13 -13.75 -3.79
C GLY A 210 -2.80 -14.33 -3.27
N VAL A 211 -2.61 -15.65 -3.29
CA VAL A 211 -1.34 -16.29 -2.92
C VAL A 211 -0.25 -16.04 -3.97
N LEU A 212 -0.60 -16.04 -5.26
CA LEU A 212 0.35 -15.84 -6.35
C LEU A 212 0.73 -14.38 -6.57
N LEU A 213 -0.11 -13.45 -6.13
CA LEU A 213 0.08 -12.00 -6.31
C LEU A 213 1.46 -11.48 -5.85
N PRO A 214 1.93 -11.72 -4.61
CA PRO A 214 3.25 -11.27 -4.19
C PRO A 214 4.39 -11.87 -5.01
N TRP A 215 4.26 -13.12 -5.46
CA TRP A 215 5.28 -13.77 -6.29
C TRP A 215 5.32 -13.20 -7.71
N ALA A 216 4.15 -12.92 -8.29
CA ALA A 216 4.05 -12.23 -9.57
C ALA A 216 4.69 -10.83 -9.48
N GLN A 217 4.46 -10.13 -8.37
CA GLN A 217 5.04 -8.81 -8.16
C GLN A 217 6.56 -8.86 -7.91
N MET A 218 7.05 -9.84 -7.13
CA MET A 218 8.49 -10.11 -6.98
C MET A 218 9.16 -10.34 -8.34
N ALA A 219 8.58 -11.21 -9.16
CA ALA A 219 9.09 -11.47 -10.50
C ALA A 219 9.11 -10.20 -11.35
N ALA A 220 8.02 -9.42 -11.30
CA ALA A 220 7.92 -8.17 -12.04
C ALA A 220 9.00 -7.17 -11.63
N ILE A 221 9.19 -6.89 -10.33
CA ILE A 221 10.19 -5.91 -9.86
C ILE A 221 11.63 -6.31 -10.17
N VAL A 222 11.95 -7.60 -10.11
CA VAL A 222 13.30 -8.12 -10.40
C VAL A 222 13.57 -8.15 -11.89
N PHE A 223 12.66 -8.73 -12.69
CA PHE A 223 12.84 -8.83 -14.15
C PHE A 223 12.81 -7.48 -14.87
N THR A 224 12.16 -6.47 -14.29
CA THR A 224 12.17 -5.09 -14.79
C THR A 224 13.32 -4.25 -14.23
N ALA A 225 14.19 -4.83 -13.39
CA ALA A 225 15.30 -4.16 -12.71
C ALA A 225 14.87 -2.93 -11.90
N ASN A 226 13.66 -2.95 -11.35
CA ASN A 226 13.17 -1.89 -10.48
C ASN A 226 13.67 -2.02 -9.04
N HIS A 227 13.97 -3.25 -8.59
CA HIS A 227 14.40 -3.55 -7.22
C HIS A 227 15.41 -4.70 -7.19
N PHE A 228 16.27 -4.69 -6.16
CA PHE A 228 17.05 -5.86 -5.76
C PHE A 228 16.16 -6.86 -4.99
N ILE A 229 16.59 -8.12 -4.90
CA ILE A 229 15.88 -9.14 -4.12
C ILE A 229 15.85 -8.76 -2.63
N ALA A 230 16.94 -8.19 -2.11
CA ALA A 230 17.01 -7.67 -0.75
C ALA A 230 15.94 -6.61 -0.47
N ASP A 231 15.60 -5.75 -1.45
CA ASP A 231 14.57 -4.73 -1.31
C ASP A 231 13.21 -5.36 -1.01
N ALA A 232 12.92 -6.52 -1.62
CA ALA A 232 11.68 -7.25 -1.42
C ALA A 232 11.60 -7.89 -0.03
N PHE A 233 12.71 -8.43 0.48
CA PHE A 233 12.78 -8.89 1.87
C PHE A 233 12.59 -7.74 2.86
N ALA A 234 13.22 -6.58 2.62
CA ALA A 234 12.99 -5.39 3.43
C ALA A 234 11.52 -4.94 3.36
N GLY A 235 10.91 -4.98 2.17
CA GLY A 235 9.48 -4.73 1.94
C GLY A 235 8.58 -5.65 2.74
N LEU A 236 8.90 -6.94 2.78
CA LEU A 236 8.18 -7.93 3.59
C LEU A 236 8.22 -7.58 5.07
N ILE A 237 9.41 -7.31 5.61
CA ILE A 237 9.60 -6.97 7.02
C ILE A 237 8.80 -5.71 7.38
N VAL A 238 8.90 -4.66 6.56
CA VAL A 238 8.20 -3.39 6.78
C VAL A 238 6.68 -3.56 6.71
N CYS A 239 6.18 -4.37 5.77
CA CYS A 239 4.74 -4.63 5.67
C CYS A 239 4.22 -5.53 6.79
N LEU A 240 4.99 -6.52 7.24
CA LEU A 240 4.65 -7.30 8.44
C LEU A 240 4.59 -6.41 9.69
N ALA A 241 5.55 -5.49 9.86
CA ALA A 241 5.50 -4.49 10.92
C ALA A 241 4.24 -3.61 10.81
N GLY A 242 3.90 -3.16 9.60
CA GLY A 242 2.65 -2.43 9.33
C GLY A 242 1.39 -3.21 9.73
N ILE A 243 1.33 -4.51 9.42
CA ILE A 243 0.22 -5.40 9.83
C ILE A 243 0.15 -5.51 11.36
N VAL A 244 1.29 -5.73 12.03
CA VAL A 244 1.33 -5.85 13.50
C VAL A 244 0.87 -4.55 14.16
N LEU A 245 1.34 -3.40 13.67
CA LEU A 245 0.92 -2.09 14.17
C LEU A 245 -0.56 -1.82 13.90
N ALA A 246 -1.07 -2.18 12.72
CA ALA A 246 -2.50 -2.09 12.41
C ALA A 246 -3.34 -2.94 13.36
N ALA A 247 -2.92 -4.18 13.64
CA ALA A 247 -3.59 -5.05 14.61
C ALA A 247 -3.54 -4.47 16.04
N ALA A 248 -2.41 -3.89 16.45
CA ALA A 248 -2.29 -3.21 17.74
C ALA A 248 -3.20 -1.96 17.83
N MET A 249 -3.33 -1.19 16.73
CA MET A 249 -4.26 -0.07 16.66
C MET A 249 -5.71 -0.51 16.83
N GLN A 250 -6.11 -1.60 16.17
CA GLN A 250 -7.45 -2.18 16.31
C GLN A 250 -7.72 -2.65 17.75
N ARG A 251 -6.72 -3.27 18.39
CA ARG A 251 -6.87 -3.84 19.72
C ARG A 251 -6.86 -2.79 20.84
N TRP A 252 -6.03 -1.76 20.73
CA TRP A 252 -5.74 -0.85 21.85
C TRP A 252 -6.09 0.60 21.57
N VAL A 253 -5.76 1.11 20.38
CA VAL A 253 -5.91 2.54 20.07
C VAL A 253 -7.36 2.90 19.78
N TYR A 254 -8.03 2.18 18.88
CA TYR A 254 -9.42 2.49 18.53
C TYR A 254 -10.38 2.38 19.72
N PRO A 255 -10.32 1.36 20.59
CA PRO A 255 -11.15 1.31 21.80
C PRO A 255 -10.85 2.45 22.78
N ALA A 256 -9.58 2.83 22.95
CA ALA A 256 -9.19 3.93 23.84
C ALA A 256 -9.68 5.29 23.33
N VAL A 257 -9.51 5.56 22.03
CA VAL A 257 -10.00 6.78 21.36
C VAL A 257 -11.52 6.84 21.41
N ALA A 258 -12.20 5.72 21.17
CA ALA A 258 -13.64 5.57 21.31
C ALA A 258 -14.13 5.95 22.73
N ALA A 259 -13.52 5.36 23.76
CA ALA A 259 -13.87 5.63 25.16
C ALA A 259 -13.55 7.08 25.56
N PHE A 260 -12.46 7.66 25.05
CA PHE A 260 -12.15 9.07 25.27
C PHE A 260 -13.19 9.99 24.61
N ALA A 261 -13.55 9.73 23.35
CA ALA A 261 -14.54 10.52 22.63
C ALA A 261 -15.94 10.43 23.27
N GLU A 262 -16.32 9.26 23.77
CA GLU A 262 -17.56 9.07 24.52
C GLU A 262 -17.56 9.89 25.81
N ARG A 263 -16.48 9.84 26.59
CA ARG A 263 -16.34 10.63 27.82
C ARG A 263 -16.35 12.14 27.57
N ARG A 264 -15.69 12.60 26.50
CA ARG A 264 -15.45 14.03 26.27
C ARG A 264 -16.58 14.72 25.50
N TRP A 265 -17.27 14.00 24.62
CA TRP A 265 -18.26 14.55 23.69
C TRP A 265 -19.58 13.77 23.66
N GLY A 266 -19.76 12.72 24.48
CA GLY A 266 -20.98 11.92 24.51
C GLY A 266 -21.23 11.08 23.25
N VAL A 267 -20.21 10.94 22.38
CA VAL A 267 -20.34 10.22 21.11
C VAL A 267 -19.99 8.75 21.32
N ARG A 268 -21.00 7.86 21.31
CA ARG A 268 -20.80 6.41 21.27
C ARG A 268 -20.45 5.94 19.85
N PRO A 269 -19.23 5.41 19.61
CA PRO A 269 -18.95 4.73 18.35
C PRO A 269 -19.79 3.45 18.25
N ALA A 270 -20.21 3.09 17.04
CA ALA A 270 -20.97 1.86 16.83
C ALA A 270 -20.10 0.65 17.21
N ALA A 271 -20.68 -0.31 17.93
CA ALA A 271 -20.07 -1.63 18.09
C ALA A 271 -19.80 -2.19 16.69
N SER A 272 -18.55 -2.56 16.42
CA SER A 272 -18.22 -3.31 15.22
C SER A 272 -18.95 -4.64 15.32
N SER A 273 -19.97 -4.85 14.48
CA SER A 273 -20.57 -6.16 14.28
C SER A 273 -19.47 -7.11 13.81
N THR A 274 -19.04 -7.98 14.72
CA THR A 274 -18.16 -9.14 14.48
C THR A 274 -18.70 -10.03 13.37
#